data_AF-A0A2T7GC11-F1
#
_entry.id   AF-A0A2T7GC11-F1
#
_cell.length_a   1.000
_cell.length_b   1.000
_cell.length_c   1.000
_cell.angle_alpha   90.00
_cell.angle_beta   90.00
_cell.angle_gamma   90.00
#
_symmetry.space_group_name_H-M   'P 1'
#
loop_
_entity.id
_entity.type
_entity.pdbx_description
1 polymer ?
#
loop_
_entity_poly.entity_id
_entity_poly.type
_entity_poly.pdbx_seq_one_letter_code
_entity_poly.pdbx_strand_id
1 'polypeptide(L)'
;MPFLLRSSRHVVLCAALLLTVSCAPRLVARNALPHPAASIEPVYVATSRKLDRTGPDFGGARSFTLQHFRADISIPPTHETGQIEWSEGAPDTAREFAVVGTRIFANAEEMRRAVRAQHANSEATVFVHGYNNTLSEAMYRFAQMRADFRFPGPGVLFSWQSAGDPRGYIYDRDSVLFARDDLVRTLRLLTQGRGDTVLLVGHSMGAQLTMEALRQIAIGEDRHLLDRVSGVVLISPDIGPDLFRRQVQTIGKLRDPIVVVVSQQDRVLGLASLLFGSKKRLGVIDSPDQVEGLDVRVVDVTALDDGNGPSHFTPVTSAKAVDAIRELAASGGRQQSLLPWTTLGAPG
;
A
#
# COMPACT_ATOMS: atom_id res chain seq x y z
N MET A 1 7.11 -45.36 23.36
CA MET A 1 7.25 -43.89 23.42
C MET A 1 8.56 -43.38 22.78
N PRO A 2 8.73 -43.37 21.44
CA PRO A 2 9.80 -42.59 20.80
C PRO A 2 9.32 -41.50 19.82
N PHE A 3 8.01 -41.40 19.55
CA PHE A 3 7.48 -40.49 18.52
C PHE A 3 7.36 -39.01 18.95
N LEU A 4 7.38 -38.73 20.26
CA LEU A 4 7.16 -37.37 20.80
C LEU A 4 8.43 -36.49 20.84
N LEU A 5 9.62 -37.05 20.64
CA LEU A 5 10.89 -36.30 20.73
C LEU A 5 11.38 -35.73 19.39
N ARG A 6 10.86 -36.22 18.26
CA ARG A 6 11.26 -35.73 16.91
C ARG A 6 10.53 -34.45 16.51
N SER A 7 9.28 -34.28 16.93
CA SER A 7 8.47 -33.08 16.66
C SER A 7 9.01 -31.82 17.36
N SER A 8 9.54 -31.98 18.58
CA SER A 8 10.06 -30.87 19.39
C SER A 8 11.30 -30.21 18.78
N ARG A 9 12.15 -30.96 18.06
CA ARG A 9 13.37 -30.41 17.43
C ARG A 9 13.05 -29.54 16.22
N HIS A 10 11.99 -29.86 15.47
CA HIS A 10 11.54 -29.04 14.33
C HIS A 10 10.80 -27.79 14.78
N VAL A 11 10.00 -27.86 15.86
CA VAL A 11 9.35 -26.69 16.46
C VAL A 11 10.38 -25.72 17.04
N VAL A 12 11.41 -26.22 17.73
CA VAL A 12 12.50 -25.39 18.28
C VAL A 12 13.36 -24.80 17.16
N LEU A 13 13.63 -25.53 16.07
CA LEU A 13 14.35 -24.97 14.92
C LEU A 13 13.55 -23.87 14.20
N CYS A 14 12.24 -24.06 13.99
CA CYS A 14 11.38 -23.04 13.38
C CYS A 14 11.22 -21.80 14.29
N ALA A 15 11.12 -21.99 15.60
CA ALA A 15 11.11 -20.90 16.57
C ALA A 15 12.47 -20.15 16.61
N ALA A 16 13.59 -20.87 16.49
CA ALA A 16 14.91 -20.26 16.39
C ALA A 16 15.13 -19.51 15.07
N LEU A 17 14.60 -20.02 13.94
CA LEU A 17 14.62 -19.34 12.64
C LEU A 17 13.73 -18.07 12.62
N LEU A 18 12.61 -18.08 13.34
CA LEU A 18 11.78 -16.87 13.53
C LEU A 18 12.48 -15.81 14.41
N LEU A 19 13.41 -16.22 15.28
CA LEU A 19 14.19 -15.30 16.12
C LEU A 19 15.39 -14.68 15.37
N THR A 20 15.93 -15.32 14.33
CA THR A 20 17.11 -14.80 13.60
C THR A 20 16.77 -13.85 12.44
N VAL A 21 15.57 -13.90 11.88
CA VAL A 21 15.14 -12.97 10.79
C VAL A 21 14.95 -11.53 11.30
N SER A 22 14.83 -11.32 12.61
CA SER A 22 14.63 -10.00 13.23
C SER A 22 15.92 -9.18 13.41
N CYS A 23 17.10 -9.74 13.14
CA CYS A 23 18.38 -9.09 13.46
C CYS A 23 19.11 -8.46 12.26
N ALA A 24 18.58 -8.57 11.04
CA ALA A 24 19.14 -7.84 9.91
C ALA A 24 18.78 -6.35 10.04
N PRO A 25 19.76 -5.42 9.97
CA PRO A 25 19.47 -4.00 10.01
C PRO A 25 18.56 -3.64 8.83
N ARG A 26 17.40 -3.04 9.12
CA ARG A 26 16.54 -2.50 8.07
C ARG A 26 17.16 -1.27 7.45
N LEU A 27 17.17 -1.23 6.13
CA LEU A 27 17.59 -0.06 5.38
C LEU A 27 16.61 1.09 5.64
N VAL A 28 17.16 2.29 5.78
CA VAL A 28 16.41 3.51 6.14
C VAL A 28 16.64 4.52 5.04
N ALA A 29 15.61 5.32 4.74
CA ALA A 29 15.74 6.43 3.82
C ALA A 29 16.76 7.44 4.37
N ARG A 30 17.71 7.85 3.55
CA ARG A 30 18.82 8.73 3.95
C ARG A 30 18.85 9.97 3.08
N ASN A 31 19.33 11.06 3.67
CA ASN A 31 19.49 12.31 2.97
C ASN A 31 20.72 12.28 2.06
N ALA A 32 20.61 12.88 0.88
CA ALA A 32 21.73 13.12 -0.03
C ALA A 32 21.52 14.41 -0.83
N LEU A 33 22.55 14.82 -1.57
CA LEU A 33 22.41 15.91 -2.55
C LEU A 33 21.78 15.38 -3.84
N PRO A 34 20.96 16.18 -4.54
CA PRO A 34 20.35 15.76 -5.80
C PRO A 34 21.40 15.62 -6.91
N HIS A 35 21.27 14.57 -7.72
CA HIS A 35 22.05 14.39 -8.94
C HIS A 35 21.31 15.04 -10.13
N PRO A 36 21.98 15.79 -11.04
CA PRO A 36 21.32 16.51 -12.12
C PRO A 36 20.51 15.64 -13.09
N ALA A 37 20.92 14.38 -13.29
CA ALA A 37 20.21 13.43 -14.14
C ALA A 37 19.17 12.57 -13.39
N ALA A 38 19.05 12.71 -12.07
CA ALA A 38 18.03 12.01 -11.31
C ALA A 38 16.68 12.72 -11.42
N SER A 39 15.59 11.95 -11.39
CA SER A 39 14.24 12.51 -11.29
C SER A 39 13.85 12.69 -9.83
N ILE A 40 13.06 13.72 -9.53
CA ILE A 40 12.60 14.00 -8.16
C ILE A 40 11.10 13.75 -8.08
N GLU A 41 10.71 12.80 -7.25
CA GLU A 41 9.32 12.45 -6.99
C GLU A 41 8.87 13.02 -5.63
N PRO A 42 8.00 14.05 -5.61
CA PRO A 42 7.48 14.61 -4.37
C PRO A 42 6.42 13.69 -3.77
N VAL A 43 6.66 13.23 -2.55
CA VAL A 43 5.72 12.44 -1.75
C VAL A 43 5.20 13.29 -0.60
N TYR A 44 3.92 13.64 -0.65
CA TYR A 44 3.23 14.26 0.49
C TYR A 44 2.84 13.17 1.48
N VAL A 45 3.05 13.38 2.77
CA VAL A 45 2.84 12.36 3.80
C VAL A 45 1.89 12.89 4.86
N ALA A 46 0.84 12.14 5.12
CA ALA A 46 0.03 12.25 6.33
C ALA A 46 0.33 11.02 7.21
N THR A 47 0.86 11.23 8.41
CA THR A 47 1.25 10.11 9.28
C THR A 47 0.90 10.35 10.73
N SER A 48 0.47 9.31 11.44
CA SER A 48 0.33 9.35 12.89
C SER A 48 1.65 9.07 13.62
N ARG A 49 2.76 8.85 12.90
CA ARG A 49 4.09 8.71 13.52
C ARG A 49 4.62 10.07 13.96
N LYS A 50 5.38 10.09 15.06
CA LYS A 50 6.17 11.27 15.41
C LYS A 50 7.35 11.39 14.46
N LEU A 51 7.66 12.62 14.03
CA LEU A 51 8.73 12.85 13.05
C LEU A 51 10.15 12.72 13.63
N ASP A 52 10.28 12.70 14.95
CA ASP A 52 11.55 12.44 15.66
C ASP A 52 11.93 10.95 15.70
N ARG A 53 11.03 10.06 15.26
CA ARG A 53 11.21 8.60 15.26
C ARG A 53 10.75 7.99 13.93
N THR A 54 11.69 7.71 13.03
CA THR A 54 11.41 7.18 11.68
C THR A 54 11.54 5.65 11.55
N GLY A 55 12.07 4.96 12.58
CA GLY A 55 12.28 3.51 12.62
C GLY A 55 11.08 2.69 13.13
N PRO A 56 11.23 1.35 13.28
CA PRO A 56 10.20 0.48 13.89
C PRO A 56 9.82 0.97 15.30
N ASP A 57 8.53 0.96 15.62
CA ASP A 57 8.00 1.40 16.92
C ASP A 57 6.99 0.36 17.43
N PHE A 58 7.49 -0.83 17.74
CA PHE A 58 6.67 -1.90 18.29
C PHE A 58 6.27 -1.59 19.74
N GLY A 59 4.96 -1.59 20.03
CA GLY A 59 4.43 -1.29 21.36
C GLY A 59 4.52 0.18 21.78
N GLY A 60 4.86 1.09 20.85
CA GLY A 60 4.85 2.54 21.08
C GLY A 60 3.44 3.10 21.29
N ALA A 61 3.36 4.29 21.89
CA ALA A 61 2.08 4.97 22.08
C ALA A 61 1.54 5.51 20.74
N ARG A 62 0.27 5.21 20.44
CA ARG A 62 -0.39 5.75 19.26
C ARG A 62 -0.62 7.26 19.38
N SER A 63 -0.29 8.01 18.34
CA SER A 63 -0.59 9.44 18.27
C SER A 63 -2.02 9.64 17.81
N PHE A 64 -2.75 10.52 18.48
CA PHE A 64 -4.08 10.96 18.07
C PHE A 64 -4.04 12.15 17.10
N THR A 65 -2.84 12.57 16.68
CA THR A 65 -2.64 13.71 15.79
C THR A 65 -1.77 13.30 14.60
N LEU A 66 -2.24 13.64 13.41
CA LEU A 66 -1.48 13.49 12.17
C LEU A 66 -0.42 14.58 12.05
N GLN A 67 0.77 14.15 11.65
CA GLN A 67 1.86 14.98 11.18
C GLN A 67 1.82 15.03 9.65
N HIS A 68 2.23 16.16 9.10
CA HIS A 68 2.15 16.44 7.67
C HIS A 68 3.50 16.96 7.17
N PHE A 69 4.05 16.33 6.14
CA PHE A 69 5.27 16.79 5.49
C PHE A 69 5.33 16.36 4.02
N ARG A 70 6.27 16.91 3.26
CA ARG A 70 6.64 16.46 1.92
C ARG A 70 8.08 15.96 1.97
N ALA A 71 8.34 14.80 1.41
CA ALA A 71 9.68 14.33 1.11
C ALA A 71 9.88 14.35 -0.41
N ASP A 72 10.99 14.96 -0.84
CA ASP A 72 11.39 14.98 -2.25
C ASP A 72 12.36 13.82 -2.44
N ILE A 73 11.91 12.75 -3.11
CA ILE A 73 12.65 11.50 -3.29
C ILE A 73 13.37 11.53 -4.64
N SER A 74 14.69 11.41 -4.61
CA SER A 74 15.51 11.23 -5.81
C SER A 74 15.41 9.78 -6.28
N ILE A 75 15.08 9.61 -7.55
CA ILE A 75 15.04 8.33 -8.26
C ILE A 75 16.18 8.37 -9.30
N PRO A 76 17.15 7.43 -9.23
CA PRO A 76 18.35 7.48 -10.04
C PRO A 76 18.04 7.25 -11.53
N PRO A 77 18.86 7.79 -12.46
CA PRO A 77 18.71 7.50 -13.89
C PRO A 77 18.90 6.03 -14.24
N THR A 78 19.53 5.24 -13.36
CA THR A 78 19.72 3.79 -13.49
C THR A 78 18.55 2.98 -12.93
N HIS A 79 17.45 3.61 -12.55
CA HIS A 79 16.32 2.94 -11.90
C HIS A 79 15.74 1.81 -12.76
N GLU A 80 15.55 0.65 -12.15
CA GLU A 80 14.89 -0.50 -12.76
C GLU A 80 13.45 -0.65 -12.24
N THR A 81 12.49 -0.84 -13.15
CA THR A 81 11.08 -1.03 -12.81
C THR A 81 10.89 -2.12 -11.75
N GLY A 82 10.19 -1.78 -10.67
CA GLY A 82 9.87 -2.66 -9.56
C GLY A 82 10.91 -2.68 -8.43
N GLN A 83 12.10 -2.13 -8.69
CA GLN A 83 13.22 -2.14 -7.74
C GLN A 83 13.25 -0.88 -6.86
N ILE A 84 13.93 -0.98 -5.74
CA ILE A 84 14.33 0.22 -4.99
C ILE A 84 15.82 0.05 -4.75
N GLU A 85 16.61 0.91 -5.36
CA GLU A 85 18.07 0.91 -5.23
C GLU A 85 18.45 1.53 -3.88
N TRP A 86 18.43 0.71 -2.82
CA TRP A 86 18.74 1.13 -1.45
C TRP A 86 20.24 1.30 -1.22
N SER A 87 20.59 2.29 -0.40
CA SER A 87 21.95 2.47 0.12
C SER A 87 22.12 1.89 1.52
N GLU A 88 23.22 1.18 1.75
CA GLU A 88 23.65 0.79 3.12
C GLU A 88 24.31 1.96 3.87
N GLY A 89 24.89 2.92 3.12
CA GLY A 89 25.68 4.04 3.60
C GLY A 89 25.13 5.41 3.16
N ALA A 90 26.02 6.34 2.85
CA ALA A 90 25.61 7.62 2.25
C ALA A 90 25.14 7.36 0.80
N PRO A 91 23.90 7.75 0.42
CA PRO A 91 23.38 7.44 -0.90
C PRO A 91 24.13 8.15 -2.04
N ASP A 92 24.39 7.42 -3.13
CA ASP A 92 24.77 8.00 -4.42
C ASP A 92 23.52 8.21 -5.29
N THR A 93 23.06 9.45 -5.43
CA THR A 93 21.82 9.77 -6.19
C THR A 93 21.92 9.53 -7.70
N ALA A 94 23.10 9.21 -8.23
CA ALA A 94 23.24 8.71 -9.60
C ALA A 94 22.81 7.25 -9.75
N ARG A 95 22.73 6.49 -8.64
CA ARG A 95 22.55 5.03 -8.62
C ARG A 95 21.49 4.53 -7.64
N GLU A 96 21.19 5.32 -6.62
CA GLU A 96 20.39 4.92 -5.46
C GLU A 96 19.30 5.94 -5.13
N PHE A 97 18.24 5.47 -4.48
CA PHE A 97 17.17 6.32 -3.95
C PHE A 97 17.66 7.13 -2.75
N ALA A 98 17.34 8.42 -2.72
CA ALA A 98 17.67 9.30 -1.59
C ALA A 98 16.55 10.30 -1.29
N VAL A 99 16.49 10.78 -0.05
CA VAL A 99 15.73 11.99 0.28
C VAL A 99 16.61 13.19 -0.03
N VAL A 100 16.20 14.07 -0.95
CA VAL A 100 16.98 15.26 -1.33
C VAL A 100 16.37 16.57 -0.82
N GLY A 101 15.16 16.49 -0.27
CA GLY A 101 14.45 17.61 0.32
C GLY A 101 13.35 17.15 1.27
N THR A 102 13.07 17.96 2.28
CA THR A 102 11.93 17.75 3.18
C THR A 102 11.31 19.08 3.54
N ARG A 103 9.98 19.15 3.51
CA ARG A 103 9.21 20.30 4.00
C ARG A 103 8.17 19.81 5.01
N ILE A 104 8.29 20.23 6.26
CA ILE A 104 7.26 19.98 7.28
C ILE A 104 6.17 21.05 7.12
N PHE A 105 4.91 20.64 7.22
CA PHE A 105 3.75 21.53 7.19
C PHE A 105 3.23 21.74 8.60
N ALA A 106 2.82 22.97 8.92
CA ALA A 106 2.29 23.30 10.24
C ALA A 106 0.96 22.60 10.54
N ASN A 107 0.18 22.29 9.50
CA ASN A 107 -1.10 21.62 9.60
C ASN A 107 -1.52 20.99 8.27
N ALA A 108 -2.60 20.21 8.32
CA ALA A 108 -3.15 19.50 7.18
C ALA A 108 -3.56 20.45 6.03
N GLU A 109 -4.09 21.63 6.34
CA GLU A 109 -4.54 22.60 5.35
C GLU A 109 -3.38 23.23 4.57
N GLU A 110 -2.22 23.44 5.21
CA GLU A 110 -1.01 23.86 4.50
C GLU A 110 -0.51 22.77 3.53
N MET A 111 -0.52 21.50 3.96
CA MET A 111 -0.20 20.37 3.08
C MET A 111 -1.18 20.31 1.90
N ARG A 112 -2.49 20.45 2.15
CA ARG A 112 -3.53 20.46 1.10
C ARG A 112 -3.27 21.55 0.06
N ARG A 113 -2.96 22.78 0.50
CA ARG A 113 -2.61 23.88 -0.42
C ARG A 113 -1.37 23.53 -1.24
N ALA A 114 -0.34 22.93 -0.63
CA ALA A 114 0.86 22.52 -1.36
C ALA A 114 0.57 21.44 -2.41
N VAL A 115 -0.20 20.41 -2.04
CA VAL A 115 -0.70 19.36 -2.96
C VAL A 115 -1.43 19.97 -4.16
N ARG A 116 -2.28 20.98 -3.92
CA ARG A 116 -3.13 21.59 -4.96
C ARG A 116 -2.44 22.67 -5.77
N ALA A 117 -1.42 23.34 -5.24
CA ALA A 117 -0.71 24.42 -5.95
C ALA A 117 -0.06 23.97 -7.27
N GLN A 118 0.38 22.71 -7.34
CA GLN A 118 1.05 22.16 -8.51
C GLN A 118 0.09 21.41 -9.45
N HIS A 119 -1.13 21.11 -8.99
CA HIS A 119 -2.04 20.18 -9.65
C HIS A 119 -3.53 20.52 -9.40
N ALA A 120 -3.92 21.77 -9.65
CA ALA A 120 -5.30 22.20 -9.49
C ALA A 120 -6.25 21.33 -10.32
N ASN A 121 -7.35 20.87 -9.72
CA ASN A 121 -8.36 19.99 -10.33
C ASN A 121 -7.84 18.62 -10.81
N SER A 122 -6.66 18.17 -10.38
CA SER A 122 -6.18 16.82 -10.69
C SER A 122 -6.70 15.79 -9.69
N GLU A 123 -6.87 14.56 -10.16
CA GLU A 123 -6.96 13.38 -9.30
C GLU A 123 -5.66 13.28 -8.47
N ALA A 124 -5.79 13.14 -7.16
CA ALA A 124 -4.66 12.87 -6.28
C ALA A 124 -4.62 11.36 -5.97
N THR A 125 -3.45 10.75 -6.00
CA THR A 125 -3.30 9.35 -5.62
C THR A 125 -2.99 9.26 -4.13
N VAL A 126 -3.85 8.61 -3.37
CA VAL A 126 -3.64 8.31 -1.95
C VAL A 126 -3.21 6.85 -1.82
N PHE A 127 -1.98 6.61 -1.36
CA PHE A 127 -1.47 5.27 -1.11
C PHE A 127 -1.47 4.95 0.39
N VAL A 128 -2.04 3.80 0.73
CA VAL A 128 -2.11 3.27 2.10
C VAL A 128 -1.26 2.01 2.17
N HIS A 129 -0.12 2.10 2.85
CA HIS A 129 0.83 0.99 2.92
C HIS A 129 0.31 -0.19 3.75
N GLY A 130 0.98 -1.34 3.61
CA GLY A 130 0.62 -2.59 4.27
C GLY A 130 1.28 -2.82 5.62
N TYR A 131 1.19 -4.08 6.06
CA TYR A 131 1.82 -4.65 7.25
C TYR A 131 3.34 -4.48 7.24
N ASN A 132 3.94 -4.39 8.43
CA ASN A 132 5.39 -4.53 8.62
C ASN A 132 6.24 -3.48 7.88
N ASN A 133 5.72 -2.26 7.73
CA ASN A 133 6.39 -1.17 7.02
C ASN A 133 6.81 -0.04 7.97
N THR A 134 8.06 0.39 7.82
CA THR A 134 8.56 1.66 8.34
C THR A 134 8.11 2.83 7.45
N LEU A 135 8.28 4.06 7.96
CA LEU A 135 7.99 5.26 7.18
C LEU A 135 8.92 5.35 5.94
N SER A 136 10.19 4.99 6.10
CA SER A 136 11.17 4.98 5.00
C SER A 136 10.77 4.04 3.87
N GLU A 137 10.44 2.79 4.21
CA GLU A 137 10.01 1.79 3.23
C GLU A 137 8.74 2.24 2.51
N ALA A 138 7.77 2.81 3.24
CA ALA A 138 6.53 3.30 2.65
C ALA A 138 6.75 4.50 1.72
N MET A 139 7.65 5.44 2.07
CA MET A 139 7.97 6.60 1.22
C MET A 139 8.68 6.18 -0.07
N TYR A 140 9.77 5.42 0.03
CA TYR A 140 10.52 4.98 -1.16
C TYR A 140 9.67 4.10 -2.05
N ARG A 141 8.86 3.21 -1.46
CA ARG A 141 7.98 2.37 -2.25
C ARG A 141 6.93 3.16 -2.99
N PHE A 142 6.32 4.16 -2.35
CA PHE A 142 5.34 4.98 -3.05
C PHE A 142 5.98 5.86 -4.12
N ALA A 143 7.19 6.37 -3.91
CA ALA A 143 7.96 7.08 -4.94
C ALA A 143 8.26 6.16 -6.15
N GLN A 144 8.73 4.94 -5.91
CA GLN A 144 8.93 3.93 -6.97
C GLN A 144 7.63 3.65 -7.73
N MET A 145 6.53 3.37 -7.02
CA MET A 145 5.23 3.13 -7.67
C MET A 145 4.79 4.32 -8.54
N ARG A 146 5.02 5.55 -8.09
CA ARG A 146 4.66 6.74 -8.86
C ARG A 146 5.48 6.88 -10.13
N ALA A 147 6.78 6.60 -10.07
CA ALA A 147 7.64 6.59 -11.25
C ALA A 147 7.25 5.49 -12.25
N ASP A 148 7.02 4.28 -11.74
CA ASP A 148 6.82 3.08 -12.55
C ASP A 148 5.44 3.02 -13.22
N PHE A 149 4.39 3.31 -12.44
CA PHE A 149 3.03 3.38 -12.95
C PHE A 149 2.69 4.71 -13.61
N ARG A 150 3.56 5.72 -13.47
CA ARG A 150 3.39 7.08 -14.01
C ARG A 150 2.06 7.70 -13.58
N PHE A 151 1.76 7.62 -12.29
CA PHE A 151 0.50 8.16 -11.77
C PHE A 151 0.41 9.67 -12.01
N PRO A 152 -0.66 10.15 -12.68
CA PRO A 152 -0.84 11.58 -12.88
C PRO A 152 -1.17 12.27 -11.56
N GLY A 153 -0.86 13.56 -11.47
CA GLY A 153 -1.19 14.38 -10.31
C GLY A 153 -0.34 14.06 -9.06
N PRO A 154 -0.69 14.66 -7.90
CA PRO A 154 0.11 14.58 -6.69
C PRO A 154 -0.07 13.25 -5.98
N GLY A 155 1.02 12.78 -5.36
CA GLY A 155 1.04 11.59 -4.53
C GLY A 155 0.94 11.91 -3.05
N VAL A 156 -0.03 11.32 -2.36
CA VAL A 156 -0.16 11.37 -0.90
C VAL A 156 0.01 9.98 -0.30
N LEU A 157 1.06 9.78 0.48
CA LEU A 157 1.23 8.61 1.33
C LEU A 157 0.45 8.82 2.65
N PHE A 158 -0.51 7.95 2.93
CA PHE A 158 -1.09 7.82 4.25
C PHE A 158 -0.33 6.73 5.02
N SER A 159 0.53 7.15 5.96
CA SER A 159 1.35 6.22 6.75
C SER A 159 0.81 6.07 8.17
N TRP A 160 0.16 4.94 8.42
CA TRP A 160 -0.29 4.53 9.75
C TRP A 160 0.85 3.87 10.54
N GLN A 161 0.67 3.76 11.85
CA GLN A 161 1.68 3.20 12.76
C GLN A 161 1.75 1.67 12.71
N SER A 162 2.26 1.14 11.59
CA SER A 162 2.76 -0.24 11.58
C SER A 162 3.98 -0.35 12.50
N ALA A 163 4.06 -1.46 13.22
CA ALA A 163 5.19 -1.83 14.05
C ALA A 163 6.53 -1.81 13.30
N GLY A 164 6.51 -2.09 11.98
CA GLY A 164 7.74 -2.38 11.24
C GLY A 164 8.43 -3.66 11.72
N ASP A 165 7.67 -4.56 12.35
CA ASP A 165 8.15 -5.83 12.89
C ASP A 165 7.24 -6.98 12.43
N PRO A 166 7.79 -8.07 11.86
CA PRO A 166 7.02 -9.22 11.39
C PRO A 166 6.31 -10.02 12.51
N ARG A 167 6.58 -9.73 13.78
CA ARG A 167 5.85 -10.28 14.94
C ARG A 167 4.67 -9.40 15.34
N GLY A 168 4.59 -8.18 14.80
CA GLY A 168 3.62 -7.17 15.19
C GLY A 168 2.25 -7.30 14.56
N TYR A 169 1.90 -8.42 13.94
CA TYR A 169 0.66 -8.57 13.17
C TYR A 169 -0.60 -8.15 13.92
N ILE A 170 -0.78 -8.61 15.17
CA ILE A 170 -1.96 -8.27 15.99
C ILE A 170 -1.95 -6.77 16.33
N TYR A 171 -0.79 -6.22 16.68
CA TYR A 171 -0.65 -4.78 16.94
C TYR A 171 -1.02 -3.96 15.69
N ASP A 172 -0.56 -4.39 14.52
CA ASP A 172 -0.83 -3.74 13.24
C ASP A 172 -2.31 -3.80 12.87
N ARG A 173 -3.02 -4.90 13.22
CA ARG A 173 -4.47 -5.05 13.00
C ARG A 173 -5.25 -3.98 13.78
N ASP A 174 -4.88 -3.75 15.03
CA ASP A 174 -5.48 -2.71 15.87
C ASP A 174 -5.06 -1.31 15.39
N SER A 175 -3.81 -1.14 14.98
CA SER A 175 -3.31 0.14 14.45
C SER A 175 -4.01 0.55 13.15
N VAL A 176 -4.37 -0.41 12.29
CA VAL A 176 -5.24 -0.17 11.14
C VAL A 176 -6.59 0.39 11.59
N LEU A 177 -7.29 -0.27 12.51
CA LEU A 177 -8.60 0.20 12.97
C LEU A 177 -8.51 1.56 13.68
N PHE A 178 -7.43 1.81 14.42
CA PHE A 178 -7.14 3.10 15.04
C PHE A 178 -6.97 4.22 14.01
N ALA A 179 -6.29 3.95 12.88
CA ALA A 179 -6.01 4.94 11.84
C ALA A 179 -7.20 5.22 10.89
N ARG A 180 -8.33 4.51 11.05
CA ARG A 180 -9.51 4.63 10.17
C ARG A 180 -10.04 6.06 10.10
N ASP A 181 -10.21 6.71 11.24
CA ASP A 181 -10.74 8.08 11.32
C ASP A 181 -9.79 9.09 10.68
N ASP A 182 -8.49 8.88 10.82
CA ASP A 182 -7.44 9.70 10.22
C ASP A 182 -7.42 9.60 8.69
N LEU A 183 -7.63 8.40 8.14
CA LEU A 183 -7.75 8.23 6.70
C LEU A 183 -9.00 8.96 6.18
N VAL A 184 -10.15 8.83 6.84
CA VAL A 184 -11.37 9.57 6.48
C VAL A 184 -11.15 11.09 6.52
N ARG A 185 -10.48 11.61 7.56
CA ARG A 185 -10.11 13.03 7.65
C ARG A 185 -9.22 13.46 6.48
N THR A 186 -8.23 12.65 6.12
CA THR A 186 -7.31 12.92 5.02
C THR A 186 -8.05 12.96 3.67
N LEU A 187 -8.94 12.00 3.42
CA LEU A 187 -9.75 11.96 2.20
C LEU A 187 -10.67 13.18 2.09
N ARG A 188 -11.34 13.58 3.19
CA ARG A 188 -12.14 14.82 3.21
C ARG A 188 -11.30 16.02 2.85
N LEU A 189 -10.17 16.20 3.53
CA LEU A 189 -9.26 17.32 3.31
C LEU A 189 -8.84 17.43 1.85
N LEU A 190 -8.40 16.31 1.26
CA LEU A 190 -7.94 16.31 -0.14
C LEU A 190 -9.07 16.60 -1.13
N THR A 191 -10.34 16.37 -0.77
CA THR A 191 -11.50 16.50 -1.67
C THR A 191 -12.36 17.74 -1.39
N GLN A 192 -11.85 18.69 -0.60
CA GLN A 192 -12.57 19.94 -0.27
C GLN A 192 -12.75 20.88 -1.47
N GLY A 193 -11.80 20.87 -2.42
CA GLY A 193 -11.85 21.75 -3.59
C GLY A 193 -12.90 21.30 -4.60
N ARG A 194 -13.43 22.27 -5.36
CA ARG A 194 -14.42 21.98 -6.41
C ARG A 194 -13.76 21.14 -7.52
N GLY A 195 -14.17 19.89 -7.65
CA GLY A 195 -13.66 18.99 -8.69
C GLY A 195 -12.48 18.13 -8.24
N ASP A 196 -11.97 18.33 -7.03
CA ASP A 196 -10.91 17.51 -6.46
C ASP A 196 -11.40 16.07 -6.25
N THR A 197 -10.68 15.09 -6.78
CA THR A 197 -10.95 13.66 -6.55
C THR A 197 -9.71 12.94 -6.08
N VAL A 198 -9.90 11.73 -5.55
CA VAL A 198 -8.83 10.86 -5.05
C VAL A 198 -8.95 9.45 -5.63
N LEU A 199 -7.85 8.96 -6.18
CA LEU A 199 -7.64 7.53 -6.43
C LEU A 199 -7.05 6.91 -5.15
N LEU A 200 -7.76 5.95 -4.56
CA LEU A 200 -7.33 5.31 -3.32
C LEU A 200 -6.71 3.96 -3.59
N VAL A 201 -5.43 3.80 -3.24
CA VAL A 201 -4.66 2.57 -3.45
C VAL A 201 -4.24 1.99 -2.11
N GLY A 202 -4.80 0.85 -1.73
CA GLY A 202 -4.49 0.16 -0.48
C GLY A 202 -3.72 -1.13 -0.72
N HIS A 203 -2.61 -1.34 -0.01
CA HIS A 203 -1.84 -2.60 -0.08
C HIS A 203 -2.02 -3.46 1.17
N SER A 204 -2.27 -4.77 1.03
CA SER A 204 -2.25 -5.74 2.14
C SER A 204 -3.16 -5.29 3.29
N MET A 205 -2.65 -5.12 4.51
CA MET A 205 -3.42 -4.57 5.63
C MET A 205 -3.89 -3.11 5.42
N GLY A 206 -3.21 -2.33 4.58
CA GLY A 206 -3.66 -1.01 4.12
C GLY A 206 -4.90 -1.08 3.22
N ALA A 207 -5.13 -2.19 2.52
CA ALA A 207 -6.38 -2.43 1.81
C ALA A 207 -7.53 -2.63 2.80
N GLN A 208 -7.28 -3.29 3.93
CA GLN A 208 -8.27 -3.39 4.99
C GLN A 208 -8.62 -2.03 5.59
N LEU A 209 -7.61 -1.21 5.88
CA LEU A 209 -7.82 0.18 6.33
C LEU A 209 -8.64 0.99 5.33
N THR A 210 -8.31 0.86 4.05
CA THR A 210 -9.05 1.49 2.94
C THR A 210 -10.53 1.13 2.98
N MET A 211 -10.84 -0.18 3.04
CA MET A 211 -12.23 -0.65 3.07
C MET A 211 -12.97 -0.22 4.35
N GLU A 212 -12.30 -0.22 5.50
CA GLU A 212 -12.88 0.26 6.76
C GLU A 212 -13.18 1.76 6.72
N ALA A 213 -12.32 2.58 6.12
CA ALA A 213 -12.55 4.01 5.96
C ALA A 213 -13.74 4.29 5.04
N LEU A 214 -13.81 3.64 3.87
CA LEU A 214 -14.94 3.76 2.94
C LEU A 214 -16.26 3.32 3.59
N ARG A 215 -16.23 2.20 4.33
CA ARG A 215 -17.38 1.70 5.08
C ARG A 215 -17.85 2.69 6.14
N GLN A 216 -16.93 3.32 6.86
CA GLN A 216 -17.27 4.37 7.84
C GLN A 216 -17.91 5.59 7.18
N ILE A 217 -17.39 6.02 6.04
CA ILE A 217 -17.97 7.13 5.27
C ILE A 217 -19.40 6.82 4.85
N ALA A 218 -19.65 5.59 4.37
CA ALA A 218 -20.98 5.13 3.99
C ALA A 218 -21.96 5.09 5.17
N ILE A 219 -21.53 4.58 6.34
CA ILE A 219 -22.35 4.57 7.55
C ILE A 219 -22.67 5.98 8.05
N GLY A 220 -21.71 6.91 7.90
CA GLY A 220 -21.94 8.31 8.19
C GLY A 220 -22.77 9.06 7.13
N GLU A 221 -23.31 8.34 6.13
CA GLU A 221 -24.12 8.89 5.03
C GLU A 221 -23.44 10.01 4.23
N ASP A 222 -22.10 10.06 4.24
CA ASP A 222 -21.30 11.08 3.55
C ASP A 222 -21.09 10.69 2.08
N ARG A 223 -22.20 10.65 1.33
CA ARG A 223 -22.22 10.26 -0.09
C ARG A 223 -21.38 11.19 -0.94
N HIS A 224 -21.36 12.48 -0.61
CA HIS A 224 -20.53 13.46 -1.29
C HIS A 224 -19.06 13.05 -1.27
N LEU A 225 -18.51 12.63 -0.12
CA LEU A 225 -17.14 12.16 -0.05
C LEU A 225 -16.90 10.88 -0.86
N LEU A 226 -17.82 9.91 -0.84
CA LEU A 226 -17.70 8.69 -1.65
C LEU A 226 -17.64 9.02 -3.15
N ASP A 227 -18.42 9.99 -3.62
CA ASP A 227 -18.42 10.40 -5.03
C ASP A 227 -17.12 11.13 -5.44
N ARG A 228 -16.34 11.60 -4.46
CA ARG A 228 -14.99 12.16 -4.68
C ARG A 228 -13.90 11.11 -4.72
N VAL A 229 -14.17 9.87 -4.29
CA VAL A 229 -13.28 8.73 -4.52
C VAL A 229 -13.48 8.26 -5.95
N SER A 230 -12.58 8.68 -6.83
CA SER A 230 -12.68 8.40 -8.27
C SER A 230 -12.32 6.97 -8.62
N GLY A 231 -11.64 6.24 -7.74
CA GLY A 231 -11.40 4.80 -7.89
C GLY A 231 -10.78 4.20 -6.63
N VAL A 232 -10.90 2.88 -6.51
CA VAL A 232 -10.31 2.10 -5.41
C VAL A 232 -9.55 0.93 -6.00
N VAL A 233 -8.25 0.83 -5.68
CA VAL A 233 -7.38 -0.28 -6.07
C VAL A 233 -6.84 -0.94 -4.82
N LEU A 234 -7.09 -2.24 -4.65
CA LEU A 234 -6.61 -3.04 -3.53
C LEU A 234 -5.57 -4.02 -4.04
N ILE A 235 -4.32 -3.87 -3.58
CA ILE A 235 -3.20 -4.70 -3.99
C ILE A 235 -2.97 -5.76 -2.91
N SER A 236 -3.01 -7.04 -3.30
CA SER A 236 -2.80 -8.20 -2.41
C SER A 236 -3.54 -8.08 -1.06
N PRO A 237 -4.86 -7.78 -1.04
CA PRO A 237 -5.56 -7.42 0.18
C PRO A 237 -5.57 -8.52 1.25
N ASP A 238 -5.16 -8.17 2.46
CA ASP A 238 -5.26 -9.03 3.65
C ASP A 238 -6.64 -8.87 4.31
N ILE A 239 -7.69 -9.28 3.59
CA ILE A 239 -9.09 -9.21 4.02
C ILE A 239 -9.72 -10.59 3.84
N GLY A 240 -10.53 -11.06 4.78
CA GLY A 240 -11.34 -12.27 4.54
C GLY A 240 -12.44 -12.00 3.49
N PRO A 241 -12.69 -12.89 2.51
CA PRO A 241 -13.73 -12.68 1.49
C PRO A 241 -15.12 -12.37 2.06
N ASP A 242 -15.52 -13.05 3.15
CA ASP A 242 -16.79 -12.81 3.84
C ASP A 242 -16.88 -11.38 4.40
N LEU A 243 -15.79 -10.90 5.02
CA LEU A 243 -15.68 -9.54 5.53
C LEU A 243 -15.73 -8.52 4.39
N PHE A 244 -14.96 -8.76 3.33
CA PHE A 244 -14.94 -7.90 2.15
C PHE A 244 -16.34 -7.76 1.54
N ARG A 245 -17.07 -8.87 1.36
CA ARG A 245 -18.45 -8.85 0.85
C ARG A 245 -19.35 -7.98 1.72
N ARG A 246 -19.27 -8.10 3.04
CA ARG A 246 -20.02 -7.25 3.98
C ARG A 246 -19.64 -5.78 3.89
N GLN A 247 -18.34 -5.48 3.73
CA GLN A 247 -17.86 -4.12 3.54
C GLN A 247 -18.42 -3.52 2.24
N VAL A 248 -18.28 -4.21 1.11
CA VAL A 248 -18.80 -3.75 -0.20
C VAL A 248 -20.31 -3.51 -0.15
N GLN A 249 -21.08 -4.44 0.45
CA GLN A 249 -22.52 -4.26 0.64
C GLN A 249 -22.88 -3.03 1.48
N THR A 250 -22.07 -2.72 2.50
CA THR A 250 -22.29 -1.53 3.34
C THR A 250 -21.89 -0.24 2.62
N ILE A 251 -20.80 -0.27 1.85
CA ILE A 251 -20.30 0.87 1.07
C ILE A 251 -21.30 1.24 -0.04
N GLY A 252 -21.92 0.23 -0.64
CA GLY A 252 -22.84 0.41 -1.75
C GLY A 252 -22.11 0.78 -3.05
N LYS A 253 -22.82 1.44 -3.96
CA LYS A 253 -22.31 1.79 -5.29
C LYS A 253 -21.20 2.83 -5.19
N LEU A 254 -20.04 2.59 -5.82
CA LEU A 254 -19.00 3.60 -6.02
C LEU A 254 -19.08 4.17 -7.43
N ARG A 255 -18.26 5.18 -7.74
CA ARG A 255 -18.19 5.78 -9.08
C ARG A 255 -17.71 4.75 -10.11
N ASP A 256 -16.61 4.09 -9.78
CA ASP A 256 -16.02 3.00 -10.54
C ASP A 256 -15.98 1.73 -9.67
N PRO A 257 -16.01 0.53 -10.29
CA PRO A 257 -15.86 -0.73 -9.56
C PRO A 257 -14.54 -0.79 -8.76
N ILE A 258 -14.54 -1.50 -7.63
CA ILE A 258 -13.29 -1.73 -6.86
C ILE A 258 -12.42 -2.70 -7.66
N VAL A 259 -11.16 -2.31 -7.91
CA VAL A 259 -10.17 -3.18 -8.55
C VAL A 259 -9.38 -3.91 -7.47
N VAL A 260 -9.35 -5.24 -7.53
CA VAL A 260 -8.60 -6.11 -6.63
C VAL A 260 -7.50 -6.77 -7.44
N VAL A 261 -6.24 -6.50 -7.10
CA VAL A 261 -5.08 -7.14 -7.73
C VAL A 261 -4.60 -8.27 -6.84
N VAL A 262 -4.51 -9.49 -7.40
CA VAL A 262 -4.23 -10.73 -6.67
C VAL A 262 -3.01 -11.44 -7.22
N SER A 263 -2.33 -12.19 -6.34
CA SER A 263 -1.25 -13.11 -6.70
C SER A 263 -1.38 -14.37 -5.86
N GLN A 264 -1.71 -15.50 -6.49
CA GLN A 264 -1.96 -16.77 -5.79
C GLN A 264 -0.70 -17.34 -5.13
N GLN A 265 0.48 -16.90 -5.55
CA GLN A 265 1.77 -17.35 -5.00
C GLN A 265 2.17 -16.60 -3.72
N ASP A 266 1.32 -15.71 -3.21
CA ASP A 266 1.57 -14.88 -2.03
C ASP A 266 1.69 -15.70 -0.73
N ARG A 267 2.94 -15.85 -0.28
CA ARG A 267 3.28 -16.63 0.92
C ARG A 267 2.91 -15.92 2.22
N VAL A 268 2.86 -14.59 2.23
CA VAL A 268 2.57 -13.79 3.43
C VAL A 268 1.10 -13.93 3.80
N LEU A 269 0.20 -13.88 2.81
CA LEU A 269 -1.22 -14.15 3.03
C LEU A 269 -1.50 -15.61 3.40
N GLY A 270 -0.66 -16.55 2.97
CA GLY A 270 -0.68 -17.94 3.45
C GLY A 270 -0.44 -18.05 4.97
N LEU A 271 0.51 -17.28 5.51
CA LEU A 271 0.78 -17.23 6.95
C LEU A 271 -0.36 -16.56 7.74
N ALA A 272 -0.94 -15.48 7.20
CA ALA A 272 -2.13 -14.87 7.79
C ALA A 272 -3.30 -15.87 7.81
N SER A 273 -3.52 -16.61 6.72
CA SER A 273 -4.56 -17.64 6.65
C SER A 273 -4.39 -18.73 7.71
N LEU A 274 -3.14 -19.13 8.01
CA LEU A 274 -2.82 -20.09 9.07
C LEU A 274 -3.18 -19.55 10.47
N LEU A 275 -2.96 -18.27 10.73
CA LEU A 275 -3.27 -17.63 12.02
C LEU A 275 -4.78 -17.51 12.30
N PHE A 276 -5.62 -17.40 11.25
CA PHE A 276 -7.06 -17.15 11.38
C PHE A 276 -7.96 -18.30 10.91
N GLY A 277 -7.46 -19.54 10.93
CA GLY A 277 -8.27 -20.73 10.73
C GLY A 277 -8.48 -21.16 9.28
N SER A 278 -7.43 -21.05 8.45
CA SER A 278 -7.33 -21.63 7.10
C SER A 278 -8.31 -21.10 6.04
N LYS A 279 -9.02 -19.99 6.30
CA LYS A 279 -9.80 -19.30 5.26
C LYS A 279 -8.86 -18.47 4.37
N LYS A 280 -8.92 -18.69 3.05
CA LYS A 280 -8.17 -17.90 2.05
C LYS A 280 -8.43 -16.39 2.24
N ARG A 281 -7.38 -15.58 2.12
CA ARG A 281 -7.49 -14.11 2.07
C ARG A 281 -7.86 -13.63 0.66
N LEU A 282 -8.41 -12.41 0.58
CA LEU A 282 -8.88 -11.82 -0.67
C LEU A 282 -7.74 -11.65 -1.70
N GLY A 283 -6.51 -11.39 -1.26
CA GLY A 283 -5.35 -11.28 -2.16
C GLY A 283 -4.87 -12.57 -2.80
N VAL A 284 -5.42 -13.74 -2.39
CA VAL A 284 -5.07 -15.08 -2.91
C VAL A 284 -6.30 -15.85 -3.39
N ILE A 285 -7.38 -15.15 -3.74
CA ILE A 285 -8.52 -15.80 -4.38
C ILE A 285 -8.14 -16.34 -5.75
N ASP A 286 -8.75 -17.45 -6.13
CA ASP A 286 -8.46 -18.20 -7.36
C ASP A 286 -9.71 -18.50 -8.20
N SER A 287 -10.89 -18.03 -7.75
CA SER A 287 -12.14 -18.14 -8.49
C SER A 287 -12.94 -16.83 -8.45
N PRO A 288 -13.58 -16.43 -9.57
CA PRO A 288 -14.54 -15.34 -9.62
C PRO A 288 -15.70 -15.46 -8.61
N ASP A 289 -16.09 -16.68 -8.22
CA ASP A 289 -17.20 -16.94 -7.30
C ASP A 289 -17.04 -16.21 -5.96
N GLN A 290 -15.79 -15.97 -5.54
CA GLN A 290 -15.47 -15.32 -4.28
C GLN A 290 -15.84 -13.82 -4.24
N VAL A 291 -16.06 -13.22 -5.41
CA VAL A 291 -16.51 -11.82 -5.56
C VAL A 291 -17.80 -11.70 -6.39
N GLU A 292 -18.47 -12.82 -6.69
CA GLU A 292 -19.67 -12.83 -7.52
C GLU A 292 -20.80 -11.98 -6.92
N GLY A 293 -21.46 -11.19 -7.78
CA GLY A 293 -22.53 -10.28 -7.41
C GLY A 293 -22.05 -9.00 -6.71
N LEU A 294 -20.74 -8.76 -6.65
CA LEU A 294 -20.16 -7.49 -6.20
C LEU A 294 -19.74 -6.64 -7.40
N ASP A 295 -19.79 -5.32 -7.24
CA ASP A 295 -19.26 -4.37 -8.23
C ASP A 295 -17.73 -4.26 -8.09
N VAL A 296 -17.06 -5.37 -8.41
CA VAL A 296 -15.63 -5.61 -8.19
C VAL A 296 -15.02 -6.19 -9.46
N ARG A 297 -13.79 -5.78 -9.77
CA ARG A 297 -12.96 -6.32 -10.84
C ARG A 297 -11.73 -6.97 -10.24
N VAL A 298 -11.40 -8.19 -10.64
CA VAL A 298 -10.20 -8.89 -10.20
C VAL A 298 -9.17 -8.91 -11.32
N VAL A 299 -7.94 -8.53 -10.99
CA VAL A 299 -6.77 -8.60 -11.87
C VAL A 299 -5.81 -9.60 -11.25
N ASP A 300 -5.71 -10.78 -11.86
CA ASP A 300 -4.79 -11.83 -11.44
C ASP A 300 -3.45 -11.66 -12.16
N VAL A 301 -2.38 -11.40 -11.38
CA VAL A 301 -1.01 -11.26 -11.89
C VAL A 301 -0.12 -12.44 -11.52
N THR A 302 -0.69 -13.56 -11.09
CA THR A 302 0.05 -14.75 -10.64
C THR A 302 1.07 -15.23 -11.67
N ALA A 303 0.74 -15.17 -12.96
CA ALA A 303 1.64 -15.61 -14.04
C ALA A 303 2.82 -14.65 -14.30
N LEU A 304 2.81 -13.46 -13.68
CA LEU A 304 3.81 -12.42 -13.84
C LEU A 304 4.80 -12.36 -12.68
N ASP A 305 4.73 -13.30 -11.73
CA ASP A 305 5.77 -13.46 -10.72
C ASP A 305 7.10 -13.84 -11.40
N ASP A 306 8.11 -13.00 -11.23
CA ASP A 306 9.45 -13.15 -11.82
C ASP A 306 10.48 -13.64 -10.79
N GLY A 307 10.06 -13.88 -9.53
CA GLY A 307 10.93 -14.36 -8.46
C GLY A 307 11.93 -13.31 -7.92
N ASN A 308 11.88 -12.06 -8.41
CA ASN A 308 12.81 -11.00 -8.03
C ASN A 308 12.41 -10.26 -6.75
N GLY A 309 11.32 -10.65 -6.09
CA GLY A 309 10.83 -10.06 -4.84
C GLY A 309 9.85 -10.95 -4.09
N PRO A 310 9.33 -10.52 -2.92
CA PRO A 310 8.29 -11.26 -2.22
C PRO A 310 7.04 -11.33 -3.09
N SER A 311 6.50 -12.54 -3.29
CA SER A 311 5.28 -12.77 -4.08
C SER A 311 4.04 -12.01 -3.59
N HIS A 312 4.05 -11.56 -2.32
CA HIS A 312 3.07 -10.65 -1.73
C HIS A 312 2.98 -9.30 -2.44
N PHE A 313 4.06 -8.91 -3.12
CA PHE A 313 4.24 -7.60 -3.71
C PHE A 313 4.57 -7.63 -5.21
N THR A 314 4.41 -8.80 -5.85
CA THR A 314 4.53 -8.99 -7.30
C THR A 314 3.90 -7.87 -8.12
N PRO A 315 2.67 -7.36 -7.81
CA PRO A 315 2.05 -6.30 -8.60
C PRO A 315 2.90 -5.04 -8.78
N VAL A 316 3.84 -4.77 -7.86
CA VAL A 316 4.68 -3.57 -7.90
C VAL A 316 6.18 -3.85 -7.91
N THR A 317 6.62 -5.10 -7.73
CA THR A 317 8.03 -5.50 -7.77
C THR A 317 8.43 -6.25 -9.04
N SER A 318 7.47 -6.88 -9.73
CA SER A 318 7.72 -7.50 -11.03
C SER A 318 7.56 -6.45 -12.13
N ALA A 319 8.61 -6.22 -12.91
CA ALA A 319 8.57 -5.30 -14.05
C ALA A 319 7.45 -5.70 -15.03
N LYS A 320 7.27 -6.99 -15.27
CA LYS A 320 6.20 -7.52 -16.14
C LYS A 320 4.81 -7.22 -15.59
N ALA A 321 4.62 -7.37 -14.27
CA ALA A 321 3.35 -7.06 -13.62
C ALA A 321 3.04 -5.57 -13.68
N VAL A 322 4.03 -4.72 -13.41
CA VAL A 322 3.91 -3.26 -13.51
C VAL A 322 3.50 -2.85 -14.92
N ASP A 323 4.21 -3.36 -15.93
CA ASP A 323 3.93 -3.02 -17.34
C ASP A 323 2.52 -3.47 -17.74
N ALA A 324 2.12 -4.69 -17.41
CA ALA A 324 0.79 -5.22 -17.74
C ALA A 324 -0.34 -4.44 -17.03
N ILE A 325 -0.16 -4.07 -15.76
CA ILE A 325 -1.13 -3.24 -15.02
C ILE A 325 -1.19 -1.83 -15.61
N ARG A 326 -0.05 -1.26 -16.03
CA ARG A 326 -0.01 0.06 -16.67
C ARG A 326 -0.75 0.06 -18.00
N GLU A 327 -0.58 -0.96 -18.81
CA GLU A 327 -1.31 -1.14 -20.08
C GLU A 327 -2.82 -1.31 -19.84
N LEU A 328 -3.19 -2.10 -18.84
CA LEU A 328 -4.59 -2.24 -18.41
C LEU A 328 -5.17 -0.90 -17.99
N ALA A 329 -4.44 -0.11 -17.20
CA ALA A 329 -4.88 1.21 -16.77
C ALA A 329 -5.03 2.19 -17.94
N ALA A 330 -4.08 2.18 -18.89
CA ALA A 330 -4.09 3.04 -20.08
C ALA A 330 -5.23 2.71 -21.06
N SER A 331 -5.65 1.45 -21.13
CA SER A 331 -6.77 0.99 -21.97
C SER A 331 -8.15 1.23 -21.35
N GLY A 332 -8.22 1.97 -20.24
CA GLY A 332 -9.47 2.26 -19.54
C GLY A 332 -9.86 1.18 -18.53
N GLY A 333 -8.91 0.39 -18.03
CA GLY A 333 -9.14 -0.71 -17.07
C GLY A 333 -9.72 -0.34 -15.71
N ARG A 334 -10.13 0.92 -15.49
CA ARG A 334 -10.99 1.31 -14.35
C ARG A 334 -12.48 1.38 -14.73
N GLN A 335 -12.80 1.36 -16.02
CA GLN A 335 -14.15 1.50 -16.54
C GLN A 335 -14.88 0.16 -16.56
N GLN A 336 -16.21 0.22 -16.68
CA GLN A 336 -17.12 -0.94 -16.66
C GLN A 336 -16.82 -1.99 -17.75
N SER A 337 -15.96 -1.69 -18.73
CA SER A 337 -15.58 -2.57 -19.83
C SER A 337 -14.68 -3.76 -19.43
N LEU A 338 -14.03 -3.74 -18.26
CA LEU A 338 -13.30 -4.93 -17.80
C LEU A 338 -14.25 -6.09 -17.50
N LEU A 339 -13.81 -7.31 -17.82
CA LEU A 339 -14.45 -8.51 -17.32
C LEU A 339 -14.33 -8.56 -15.79
N PRO A 340 -15.28 -9.19 -15.07
CA PRO A 340 -15.21 -9.37 -13.62
C PRO A 340 -13.88 -9.97 -13.14
N TRP A 341 -13.27 -10.81 -13.98
CA TRP A 341 -11.96 -11.41 -13.77
C TRP A 341 -11.09 -11.26 -15.01
N THR A 342 -9.86 -10.77 -14.84
CA THR A 342 -8.86 -10.63 -15.89
C THR A 342 -7.54 -11.23 -15.41
N THR A 343 -7.03 -12.24 -16.10
CA THR A 343 -5.70 -12.80 -15.82
C THR A 343 -4.66 -12.19 -16.76
N LEU A 344 -3.61 -11.60 -16.20
CA LEU A 344 -2.50 -11.03 -16.96
C LEU A 344 -1.36 -12.05 -17.07
N GLY A 345 -0.76 -12.17 -18.25
CA GLY A 345 0.37 -13.09 -18.49
C GLY A 345 0.00 -14.55 -18.71
N ALA A 346 -1.28 -14.88 -18.90
CA ALA A 346 -1.67 -16.23 -19.30
C ALA A 346 -1.10 -16.56 -20.70
N PRO A 347 -0.55 -17.76 -20.93
CA PRO A 347 -0.23 -18.20 -22.28
C PRO A 347 -1.53 -18.26 -23.09
N GLY A 348 -1.51 -17.62 -24.27
CA GLY A 348 -2.64 -17.55 -25.19
C GLY A 348 -2.97 -18.87 -25.87
#